data_AF-H6BN31-F1
#
_entry.id   AF-H6BN31-F1
#
_cell.length_a   1.000
_cell.length_b   1.000
_cell.length_c   1.000
_cell.angle_alpha   90.00
_cell.angle_beta   90.00
_cell.angle_gamma   90.00
#
_symmetry.space_group_name_H-M   'P 1'
#
loop_
_entity.id
_entity.type
_entity.pdbx_description
1 polymer ?
#
loop_
_entity_poly.entity_id
_entity_poly.type
_entity_poly.pdbx_seq_one_letter_code
_entity_poly.pdbx_strand_id
1 'polypeptide(L)'
;MSKTRARGGSDEPVTGKAAAGKRSHSAGESSPEKTTKRAKQVEPSTAKQTTRPTIRANTFGLEFEYILGFKEELLQSTLARYNLKADMVKQFTDHEHRNLLGEYAPHFNDNPSHNCRLRYPSWALHVPEDDIVCANGLHHGQFVTKTSNDKQWIRPYVMEPLLIAKDRLQEAGFTTNVIGLIEPDPASPNDPQKSEIPFPAKDKNIMIRKSTVDYSNWTLTNDHTLIGVLPSQLKDHLKTRGITNSNTTNWDSAGIELISPVFDLQTKDEAFPQIKQRLQSLSGNNDTSILSSVWASLHVHIGLNFQDPKDMPILLLQHLAYILVLHEDLISKCHPRSRSGIPVRKSTPAESLEEQEDEDFDVDDDEFDPDAPFPEPPPSPTEEEKANEDETKVLAFEAEYTGVDNVDSNAQYLRSQLGGHSPRQQLLDIRDKIFQEQGTIFDLISLLQRPKNPALPDGHRHRGYMYNFANLWTMATGDTPWKPIKPTIEFRQHACTTDVDAVRHWVVLLEAIVRAAERKAAQTTEGNTSISIDASRSFAERETSKYRTGTTTTLSWPYESMYNFCVRFLELDEDEGNYWQGRFDLYKEDRPDGI
;
A
#
# COMPACT_ATOMS: atom_id res chain seq x y z
N MET A 1 -31.17 38.25 -3.94
CA MET A 1 -31.82 38.61 -5.23
C MET A 1 -31.07 39.78 -5.86
N SER A 2 -30.19 39.52 -6.82
CA SER A 2 -29.79 40.50 -7.84
C SER A 2 -29.08 39.78 -8.98
N LYS A 3 -29.36 40.21 -10.21
CA LYS A 3 -29.02 39.58 -11.50
C LYS A 3 -27.73 40.18 -12.07
N THR A 4 -26.85 39.34 -12.62
CA THR A 4 -25.85 39.77 -13.63
C THR A 4 -25.47 38.56 -14.49
N ARG A 5 -26.18 38.28 -15.60
CA ARG A 5 -25.97 38.76 -16.98
C ARG A 5 -24.80 38.08 -17.71
N ALA A 6 -25.07 36.92 -18.31
CA ALA A 6 -24.25 36.32 -19.35
C ALA A 6 -24.51 36.99 -20.71
N ARG A 7 -23.46 37.33 -21.46
CA ARG A 7 -23.53 37.73 -22.87
C ARG A 7 -23.15 36.52 -23.73
N GLY A 8 -24.09 36.14 -24.60
CA GLY A 8 -23.82 35.22 -25.70
C GLY A 8 -23.11 35.90 -26.86
N GLY A 9 -22.36 35.09 -27.61
CA GLY A 9 -21.85 35.39 -28.93
C GLY A 9 -21.72 34.06 -29.68
N SER A 10 -22.65 33.81 -30.59
CA SER A 10 -22.54 32.82 -31.65
C SER A 10 -21.72 33.43 -32.80
N ASP A 11 -20.91 32.62 -33.49
CA ASP A 11 -21.12 32.31 -34.91
C ASP A 11 -20.00 31.43 -35.50
N GLU A 12 -20.48 30.37 -36.14
CA GLU A 12 -19.98 29.56 -37.28
C GLU A 12 -18.65 28.75 -37.26
N PRO A 13 -18.69 27.49 -37.76
CA PRO A 13 -17.52 26.65 -37.98
C PRO A 13 -17.00 26.77 -39.42
N VAL A 14 -15.72 27.11 -39.58
CA VAL A 14 -15.01 27.01 -40.86
C VAL A 14 -14.55 25.56 -41.07
N THR A 15 -15.07 24.94 -42.12
CA THR A 15 -14.65 23.63 -42.62
C THR A 15 -13.38 23.78 -43.47
N GLY A 16 -12.26 23.23 -42.98
CA GLY A 16 -11.00 23.14 -43.72
C GLY A 16 -10.61 21.69 -44.02
N LYS A 17 -10.92 21.23 -45.23
CA LYS A 17 -10.43 19.97 -45.81
C LYS A 17 -8.90 20.01 -45.93
N ALA A 18 -8.21 19.05 -45.34
CA ALA A 18 -6.80 18.77 -45.64
C ALA A 18 -6.67 17.39 -46.31
N ALA A 19 -5.99 17.41 -47.45
CA ALA A 19 -5.94 16.37 -48.46
C ALA A 19 -5.06 15.18 -48.07
N ALA A 20 -5.53 13.99 -48.43
CA ALA A 20 -4.78 12.75 -48.40
C ALA A 20 -3.62 12.79 -49.42
N GLY A 21 -2.38 12.81 -48.91
CA GLY A 21 -1.17 12.63 -49.69
C GLY A 21 -0.93 11.15 -49.99
N LYS A 22 -1.22 10.75 -51.23
CA LYS A 22 -0.78 9.49 -51.84
C LYS A 22 0.76 9.44 -51.82
N ARG A 23 1.35 8.42 -51.20
CA ARG A 23 2.73 8.01 -51.47
C ARG A 23 2.74 6.78 -52.37
N SER A 24 3.50 6.95 -53.43
CA SER A 24 3.67 6.12 -54.61
C SER A 24 4.51 4.87 -54.34
N HIS A 25 4.11 3.79 -55.00
CA HIS A 25 4.89 2.59 -55.24
C HIS A 25 6.16 2.88 -56.07
N SER A 26 7.27 2.26 -55.68
CA SER A 26 8.36 1.81 -56.56
C SER A 26 8.69 0.39 -56.08
N ALA A 27 8.42 -0.68 -56.83
CA ALA A 27 9.02 -1.11 -58.10
C ALA A 27 10.53 -1.39 -57.96
N GLY A 28 10.82 -2.61 -57.52
CA GLY A 28 12.14 -3.25 -57.58
C GLY A 28 11.94 -4.70 -57.99
N GLU A 29 12.05 -4.94 -59.30
CA GLU A 29 11.98 -6.23 -59.96
C GLU A 29 13.18 -7.11 -59.57
N SER A 30 12.92 -8.38 -59.23
CA SER A 30 13.88 -9.46 -59.48
C SER A 30 13.12 -10.75 -59.82
N SER A 31 13.63 -11.43 -60.84
CA SER A 31 12.96 -12.46 -61.64
C SER A 31 12.75 -13.79 -60.89
N PRO A 32 11.79 -14.64 -61.33
CA PRO A 32 11.57 -15.95 -60.74
C PRO A 32 12.38 -17.03 -61.48
N GLU A 33 13.35 -17.64 -60.79
CA GLU A 33 13.95 -18.90 -61.25
C GLU A 33 13.05 -20.09 -60.92
N LYS A 34 12.60 -20.77 -61.97
CA LYS A 34 11.87 -22.04 -61.92
C LYS A 34 12.78 -23.14 -61.39
N THR A 35 12.60 -23.51 -60.12
CA THR A 35 13.12 -24.78 -59.60
C THR A 35 12.01 -25.81 -59.49
N THR A 36 12.24 -26.91 -60.20
CA THR A 36 11.42 -28.11 -60.30
C THR A 36 11.14 -28.75 -58.94
N LYS A 37 9.84 -29.03 -58.70
CA LYS A 37 9.30 -29.80 -57.57
C LYS A 37 9.94 -31.20 -57.53
N ARG A 38 10.67 -31.50 -56.46
CA ARG A 38 11.00 -32.88 -56.05
C ARG A 38 10.30 -33.14 -54.72
N ALA A 39 9.36 -34.09 -54.72
CA ALA A 39 8.64 -34.52 -53.54
C ALA A 39 9.65 -35.06 -52.50
N LYS A 40 9.81 -34.33 -51.40
CA LYS A 40 10.62 -34.75 -50.26
C LYS A 40 9.65 -35.43 -49.27
N GLN A 41 9.88 -36.72 -49.03
CA GLN A 41 9.22 -37.47 -47.96
C GLN A 41 9.28 -36.67 -46.66
N VAL A 42 8.11 -36.41 -46.09
CA VAL A 42 7.98 -35.88 -44.73
C VAL A 42 8.33 -37.01 -43.79
N GLU A 43 9.58 -37.01 -43.30
CA GLU A 43 9.91 -37.78 -42.11
C GLU A 43 9.06 -37.25 -40.94
N PRO A 44 8.52 -38.13 -40.07
CA PRO A 44 7.77 -37.70 -38.91
C PRO A 44 8.73 -36.89 -38.03
N SER A 45 8.51 -35.57 -38.00
CA SER A 45 9.23 -34.70 -37.07
C SER A 45 8.91 -35.20 -35.67
N THR A 46 9.90 -35.80 -35.02
CA THR A 46 9.91 -35.95 -33.56
C THR A 46 9.80 -34.55 -32.99
N ALA A 47 8.57 -34.12 -32.73
CA ALA A 47 8.29 -32.89 -32.02
C ALA A 47 8.98 -33.05 -30.66
N LYS A 48 10.15 -32.41 -30.51
CA LYS A 48 10.75 -32.21 -29.20
C LYS A 48 9.65 -31.56 -28.38
N GLN A 49 9.05 -32.31 -27.45
CA GLN A 49 8.24 -31.74 -26.39
C GLN A 49 9.16 -30.77 -25.65
N THR A 50 9.10 -29.51 -26.05
CA THR A 50 9.67 -28.42 -25.27
C THR A 50 8.84 -28.38 -24.01
N THR A 51 9.34 -29.04 -22.96
CA THR A 51 8.79 -28.94 -21.61
C THR A 51 8.70 -27.46 -21.28
N ARG A 52 7.48 -26.93 -21.14
CA ARG A 52 7.29 -25.54 -20.73
C ARG A 52 8.05 -25.35 -19.41
N PRO A 53 8.80 -24.24 -19.25
CA PRO A 53 9.52 -23.98 -18.01
C PRO A 53 8.54 -23.96 -16.85
N THR A 54 8.89 -24.62 -15.75
CA THR A 54 8.07 -24.64 -14.53
C THR A 54 7.97 -23.23 -13.97
N ILE A 55 6.74 -22.77 -13.75
CA ILE A 55 6.47 -21.44 -13.20
C ILE A 55 6.66 -21.48 -11.69
N ARG A 56 7.41 -20.52 -11.16
CA ARG A 56 7.81 -20.39 -9.76
C ARG A 56 8.09 -18.93 -9.40
N ALA A 57 8.01 -18.63 -8.12
CA ALA A 57 8.56 -17.45 -7.50
C ALA A 57 10.09 -17.45 -7.65
N ASN A 58 10.63 -16.35 -8.15
CA ASN A 58 12.06 -16.19 -8.35
C ASN A 58 12.58 -14.81 -7.93
N THR A 59 11.70 -13.83 -7.74
CA THR A 59 12.12 -12.49 -7.37
C THR A 59 11.28 -11.95 -6.22
N PHE A 60 11.80 -10.91 -5.58
CA PHE A 60 11.02 -10.10 -4.66
C PHE A 60 11.37 -8.61 -4.79
N GLY A 61 10.43 -7.76 -4.40
CA GLY A 61 10.63 -6.31 -4.26
C GLY A 61 10.02 -5.83 -2.95
N LEU A 62 10.49 -4.70 -2.45
CA LEU A 62 10.07 -4.10 -1.20
C LEU A 62 9.57 -2.67 -1.45
N GLU A 63 8.46 -2.31 -0.83
CA GLU A 63 8.02 -0.92 -0.73
C GLU A 63 8.01 -0.58 0.75
N PHE A 64 8.86 0.36 1.14
CA PHE A 64 8.98 0.78 2.52
C PHE A 64 8.30 2.13 2.70
N GLU A 65 7.23 2.16 3.47
CA GLU A 65 6.59 3.40 3.88
C GLU A 65 7.21 3.86 5.21
N TYR A 66 7.59 5.14 5.30
CA TYR A 66 8.19 5.74 6.48
C TYR A 66 7.68 7.15 6.70
N ILE A 67 7.87 7.65 7.92
CA ILE A 67 7.89 9.09 8.15
C ILE A 67 9.35 9.53 8.16
N LEU A 68 9.68 10.56 7.39
CA LEU A 68 10.97 11.25 7.42
C LEU A 68 10.85 12.49 8.31
N GLY A 69 11.50 12.47 9.47
CA GLY A 69 11.78 13.66 10.26
C GLY A 69 13.02 14.38 9.74
N PHE A 70 12.96 15.70 9.62
CA PHE A 70 14.07 16.52 9.14
C PHE A 70 14.11 17.89 9.82
N LYS A 71 15.31 18.49 9.88
CA LYS A 71 15.49 19.86 10.37
C LYS A 71 15.10 20.92 9.34
N GLU A 72 14.66 22.06 9.86
CA GLU A 72 14.39 23.28 9.11
C GLU A 72 15.53 23.69 8.19
N GLU A 73 16.77 23.68 8.68
CA GLU A 73 17.94 24.07 7.89
C GLU A 73 18.13 23.18 6.66
N LEU A 74 17.75 21.90 6.73
CA LEU A 74 17.80 21.00 5.58
C LEU A 74 16.74 21.33 4.55
N LEU A 75 15.52 21.65 5.00
CA LEU A 75 14.47 22.10 4.11
C LEU A 75 14.89 23.40 3.41
N GLN A 76 15.36 24.40 4.15
CA GLN A 76 15.88 25.66 3.59
C GLN A 76 17.02 25.41 2.58
N SER A 77 17.99 24.55 2.93
CA SER A 77 19.10 24.18 2.06
C SER A 77 18.60 23.51 0.78
N THR A 78 17.59 22.65 0.89
CA THR A 78 16.97 21.94 -0.25
C THR A 78 16.23 22.92 -1.16
N LEU A 79 15.41 23.81 -0.58
CA LEU A 79 14.72 24.86 -1.35
C LEU A 79 15.71 25.72 -2.14
N ALA A 80 16.81 26.15 -1.50
CA ALA A 80 17.85 26.92 -2.17
C ALA A 80 18.60 26.12 -3.25
N ARG A 81 19.02 24.88 -2.94
CA ARG A 81 19.78 24.00 -3.85
C ARG A 81 19.01 23.69 -5.13
N TYR A 82 17.71 23.45 -5.00
CA TYR A 82 16.83 23.10 -6.11
C TYR A 82 16.12 24.34 -6.72
N ASN A 83 16.49 25.55 -6.28
CA ASN A 83 15.93 26.83 -6.75
C ASN A 83 14.39 26.87 -6.67
N LEU A 84 13.84 26.33 -5.58
CA LEU A 84 12.42 26.37 -5.27
C LEU A 84 12.10 27.68 -4.57
N LYS A 85 11.32 28.53 -5.22
CA LYS A 85 10.88 29.82 -4.68
C LYS A 85 9.76 29.60 -3.66
N ALA A 86 10.10 29.24 -2.43
CA ALA A 86 9.11 28.99 -1.39
C ALA A 86 9.54 29.62 -0.05
N ASP A 87 8.56 30.10 0.73
CA ASP A 87 8.78 30.37 2.16
C ASP A 87 8.12 29.27 2.98
N MET A 88 8.73 28.91 4.11
CA MET A 88 8.14 27.98 5.04
C MET A 88 7.06 28.69 5.88
N VAL A 89 5.90 28.06 6.00
CA VAL A 89 4.79 28.51 6.84
C VAL A 89 4.60 27.48 7.94
N LYS A 90 4.73 27.92 9.20
CA LYS A 90 4.62 27.04 10.39
C LYS A 90 3.37 27.32 11.22
N GLN A 91 2.72 28.44 10.98
CA GLN A 91 1.54 28.89 11.71
C GLN A 91 0.39 29.00 10.73
N PHE A 92 -0.73 28.42 11.12
CA PHE A 92 -1.93 28.34 10.30
C PHE A 92 -3.13 28.74 11.13
N THR A 93 -4.08 29.40 10.50
CA THR A 93 -5.45 29.52 10.99
C THR A 93 -6.15 28.16 10.92
N ASP A 94 -7.23 27.97 11.68
CA ASP A 94 -8.07 26.77 11.63
C ASP A 94 -8.54 26.43 10.21
N HIS A 95 -8.89 27.46 9.43
CA HIS A 95 -9.28 27.27 8.04
C HIS A 95 -8.12 26.80 7.16
N GLU A 96 -6.92 27.36 7.35
CA GLU A 96 -5.71 26.91 6.62
C GLU A 96 -5.36 25.46 6.97
N HIS A 97 -5.42 25.05 8.24
CA HIS A 97 -5.20 23.66 8.66
C HIS A 97 -6.16 22.69 7.94
N ARG A 98 -7.47 22.98 7.93
CA ARG A 98 -8.48 22.12 7.31
C ARG A 98 -8.33 22.01 5.79
N ASN A 99 -8.00 23.11 5.12
CA ASN A 99 -7.70 23.09 3.68
C ASN A 99 -6.45 22.26 3.38
N LEU A 100 -5.37 22.38 4.17
CA LEU A 100 -4.15 21.60 3.97
C LEU A 100 -4.33 20.11 4.27
N LEU A 101 -5.25 19.75 5.17
CA LEU A 101 -5.69 18.36 5.35
C LEU A 101 -6.50 17.84 4.15
N GLY A 102 -7.10 18.74 3.37
CA GLY A 102 -7.95 18.41 2.24
C GLY A 102 -9.41 18.16 2.63
N GLU A 103 -9.91 18.71 3.74
CA GLU A 103 -11.30 18.52 4.22
C GLU A 103 -12.36 18.80 3.14
N TYR A 104 -12.06 19.74 2.23
CA TYR A 104 -12.95 20.14 1.14
C TYR A 104 -12.60 19.46 -0.20
N ALA A 105 -11.61 18.56 -0.22
CA ALA A 105 -11.25 17.81 -1.41
C ALA A 105 -12.25 16.67 -1.65
N PRO A 106 -12.51 16.29 -2.93
CA PRO A 106 -13.50 15.23 -3.26
C PRO A 106 -13.23 13.87 -2.62
N HIS A 107 -11.99 13.59 -2.22
CA HIS A 107 -11.52 12.29 -1.74
C HIS A 107 -11.09 12.29 -0.27
N PHE A 108 -11.46 13.32 0.51
CA PHE A 108 -11.10 13.41 1.92
C PHE A 108 -11.49 12.13 2.68
N ASN A 109 -12.77 11.75 2.59
CA ASN A 109 -13.33 10.60 3.29
C ASN A 109 -12.69 9.24 2.96
N ASP A 110 -11.87 9.16 1.91
CA ASP A 110 -11.19 7.93 1.50
C ASP A 110 -9.84 7.70 2.21
N ASN A 111 -9.36 8.66 3.03
CA ASN A 111 -8.05 8.59 3.68
C ASN A 111 -8.11 8.76 5.22
N PRO A 112 -8.16 7.65 5.99
CA PRO A 112 -8.27 7.69 7.44
C PRO A 112 -7.16 8.48 8.14
N SER A 113 -5.95 8.53 7.59
CA SER A 113 -4.81 9.24 8.22
C SER A 113 -4.98 10.77 8.21
N HIS A 114 -5.75 11.28 7.24
CA HIS A 114 -6.17 12.67 7.17
C HIS A 114 -7.45 12.91 7.97
N ASN A 115 -8.43 12.00 7.86
CA ASN A 115 -9.77 12.18 8.44
C ASN A 115 -9.80 12.19 9.96
N CYS A 116 -8.86 11.49 10.61
CA CYS A 116 -8.77 11.51 12.07
C CYS A 116 -8.15 12.82 12.60
N ARG A 117 -7.56 13.66 11.73
CA ARG A 117 -6.85 14.88 12.10
C ARG A 117 -7.80 16.08 12.08
N LEU A 118 -7.68 16.94 13.09
CA LEU A 118 -8.33 18.25 13.11
C LEU A 118 -7.39 19.37 12.65
N ARG A 119 -6.07 19.13 12.75
CA ARG A 119 -5.02 20.07 12.36
C ARG A 119 -3.98 19.40 11.47
N TYR A 120 -3.53 20.13 10.46
CA TYR A 120 -2.40 19.74 9.64
C TYR A 120 -1.13 19.67 10.50
N PRO A 121 -0.44 18.50 10.59
CA PRO A 121 0.60 18.27 11.60
C PRO A 121 2.00 18.75 11.18
N SER A 122 2.14 19.28 9.97
CA SER A 122 3.43 19.59 9.36
C SER A 122 3.52 21.07 8.95
N TRP A 123 4.69 21.57 8.57
CA TRP A 123 4.80 22.88 7.93
C TRP A 123 4.36 22.80 6.47
N ALA A 124 4.12 23.97 5.89
CA ALA A 124 3.71 24.10 4.49
C ALA A 124 4.62 25.09 3.77
N LEU A 125 4.44 25.18 2.46
CA LEU A 125 5.22 26.05 1.59
C LEU A 125 4.33 27.11 0.97
N HIS A 126 4.69 28.39 1.14
CA HIS A 126 4.11 29.51 0.43
C HIS A 126 4.88 29.74 -0.86
N VAL A 127 4.21 29.48 -1.99
CA VAL A 127 4.81 29.35 -3.33
C VAL A 127 4.17 30.34 -4.33
N PRO A 128 4.89 30.70 -5.41
CA PRO A 128 4.39 31.62 -6.44
C PRO A 128 3.23 31.04 -7.23
N GLU A 129 2.54 31.92 -7.97
CA GLU A 129 1.42 31.56 -8.84
C GLU A 129 1.80 30.46 -9.85
N ASP A 130 3.04 30.51 -10.35
CA ASP A 130 3.61 29.61 -11.35
C ASP A 130 4.26 28.33 -10.77
N ASP A 131 4.05 28.05 -9.46
CA ASP A 131 4.51 26.79 -8.87
C ASP A 131 3.94 25.59 -9.64
N ILE A 132 4.84 24.74 -10.11
CA ILE A 132 4.52 23.63 -11.03
C ILE A 132 3.58 22.59 -10.40
N VAL A 133 3.60 22.40 -9.08
CA VAL A 133 2.68 21.49 -8.38
C VAL A 133 1.27 22.09 -8.41
N CYS A 134 1.15 23.38 -8.06
CA CYS A 134 -0.12 24.10 -8.08
C CYS A 134 -0.70 24.25 -9.50
N ALA A 135 0.11 24.65 -10.46
CA ALA A 135 -0.31 24.84 -11.85
C ALA A 135 -0.86 23.56 -12.52
N ASN A 136 -0.42 22.39 -12.04
CA ASN A 136 -0.87 21.08 -12.53
C ASN A 136 -1.90 20.40 -11.62
N GLY A 137 -2.37 21.06 -10.56
CA GLY A 137 -3.36 20.51 -9.62
C GLY A 137 -2.87 19.31 -8.81
N LEU A 138 -1.56 19.14 -8.66
CA LEU A 138 -0.93 17.98 -8.01
C LEU A 138 -0.95 18.05 -6.48
N HIS A 139 -1.57 19.08 -5.91
CA HIS A 139 -1.86 19.16 -4.48
C HIS A 139 -3.18 18.48 -4.10
N HIS A 140 -3.91 17.87 -5.05
CA HIS A 140 -5.16 17.14 -4.79
C HIS A 140 -6.21 17.90 -3.94
N GLY A 141 -6.33 19.21 -4.17
CA GLY A 141 -7.21 20.09 -3.38
C GLY A 141 -6.68 20.50 -2.00
N GLN A 142 -5.51 20.04 -1.59
CA GLN A 142 -4.83 20.41 -0.34
C GLN A 142 -4.01 21.68 -0.51
N PHE A 143 -4.66 22.86 -0.50
CA PHE A 143 -3.95 24.14 -0.63
C PHE A 143 -4.78 25.30 -0.11
N VAL A 144 -4.15 26.45 0.11
CA VAL A 144 -4.80 27.71 0.45
C VAL A 144 -4.37 28.79 -0.52
N THR A 145 -5.32 29.57 -1.03
CA THR A 145 -5.03 30.79 -1.79
C THR A 145 -4.72 31.94 -0.83
N LYS A 146 -3.46 32.39 -0.80
CA LYS A 146 -3.01 33.52 0.01
C LYS A 146 -1.98 34.34 -0.76
N THR A 147 -2.35 35.55 -1.16
CA THR A 147 -1.45 36.42 -1.93
C THR A 147 -0.64 37.32 -0.99
N SER A 148 0.70 37.20 -1.02
CA SER A 148 1.62 38.09 -0.32
C SER A 148 3.02 37.95 -0.93
N ASN A 149 3.75 39.06 -1.11
CA ASN A 149 5.13 39.08 -1.63
C ASN A 149 5.35 38.09 -2.79
N ASP A 150 4.77 38.38 -3.97
CA ASP A 150 4.86 37.57 -5.19
C ASP A 150 4.42 36.09 -5.10
N LYS A 151 3.90 35.66 -3.95
CA LYS A 151 3.39 34.31 -3.70
C LYS A 151 1.88 34.28 -3.63
N GLN A 152 1.30 33.13 -3.98
CA GLN A 152 -0.15 32.96 -4.12
C GLN A 152 -0.70 31.74 -3.41
N TRP A 153 0.07 30.66 -3.28
CA TRP A 153 -0.46 29.39 -2.78
C TRP A 153 0.29 28.93 -1.54
N ILE A 154 -0.42 28.46 -0.52
CA ILE A 154 0.17 27.65 0.55
C ILE A 154 -0.19 26.20 0.25
N ARG A 155 0.79 25.31 0.14
CA ARG A 155 0.58 23.88 -0.13
C ARG A 155 1.43 22.97 0.79
N PRO A 156 1.02 21.71 0.99
CA PRO A 156 1.86 20.68 1.57
C PRO A 156 3.14 20.45 0.76
N TYR A 157 4.03 19.67 1.35
CA TYR A 157 5.18 19.11 0.66
C TYR A 157 4.76 18.17 -0.47
N VAL A 158 5.55 18.18 -1.55
CA VAL A 158 5.42 17.20 -2.64
C VAL A 158 6.79 16.67 -3.03
N MET A 159 7.77 17.53 -3.28
CA MET A 159 9.10 17.07 -3.70
C MET A 159 10.11 17.15 -2.56
N GLU A 160 9.88 18.06 -1.62
CA GLU A 160 10.92 18.58 -0.75
C GLU A 160 11.47 17.52 0.23
N PRO A 161 10.65 16.73 0.95
CA PRO A 161 11.11 15.61 1.77
C PRO A 161 11.84 14.52 0.94
N LEU A 162 11.36 14.25 -0.28
CA LEU A 162 11.99 13.26 -1.17
C LEU A 162 13.38 13.73 -1.63
N LEU A 163 13.53 15.02 -1.90
CA LEU A 163 14.82 15.62 -2.26
C LEU A 163 15.79 15.62 -1.07
N ILE A 164 15.32 15.87 0.16
CA ILE A 164 16.12 15.71 1.38
C ILE A 164 16.62 14.26 1.50
N ALA A 165 15.72 13.27 1.35
CA ALA A 165 16.08 11.86 1.42
C ALA A 165 17.06 11.46 0.30
N LYS A 166 16.84 11.95 -0.94
CA LYS A 166 17.74 11.75 -2.07
C LYS A 166 19.14 12.27 -1.78
N ASP A 167 19.24 13.50 -1.29
CA ASP A 167 20.53 14.13 -0.98
C ASP A 167 21.28 13.32 0.09
N ARG A 168 20.59 12.81 1.12
CA ARG A 168 21.19 11.94 2.15
C ARG A 168 21.69 10.62 1.59
N LEU A 169 20.92 9.99 0.72
CA LEU A 169 21.34 8.77 0.04
C LEU A 169 22.55 9.02 -0.87
N GLN A 170 22.57 10.16 -1.58
CA GLN A 170 23.69 10.56 -2.44
C GLN A 170 24.97 10.86 -1.64
N GLU A 171 24.86 11.53 -0.50
CA GLU A 171 25.99 11.75 0.42
C GLU A 171 26.60 10.43 0.90
N ALA A 172 25.78 9.38 1.06
CA ALA A 172 26.21 8.03 1.37
C ALA A 172 26.69 7.22 0.16
N GLY A 173 26.70 7.81 -1.04
CA GLY A 173 27.16 7.17 -2.28
C GLY A 173 26.10 6.33 -3.00
N PHE A 174 24.82 6.47 -2.66
CA PHE A 174 23.72 5.76 -3.30
C PHE A 174 23.01 6.61 -4.36
N THR A 175 22.80 6.02 -5.54
CA THR A 175 21.95 6.58 -6.58
C THR A 175 20.50 6.20 -6.36
N THR A 176 19.60 7.20 -6.38
CA THR A 176 18.17 7.01 -6.14
C THR A 176 17.37 7.93 -7.06
N ASN A 177 16.34 7.34 -7.67
CA ASN A 177 15.31 8.06 -8.43
C ASN A 177 14.34 8.74 -7.48
N VAL A 178 13.76 9.86 -7.89
CA VAL A 178 12.70 10.56 -7.17
C VAL A 178 11.53 10.75 -8.12
N ILE A 179 10.35 10.28 -7.72
CA ILE A 179 9.09 10.50 -8.42
C ILE A 179 8.11 11.04 -7.40
N GLY A 180 7.67 12.29 -7.49
CA GLY A 180 6.73 12.86 -6.51
C GLY A 180 5.43 12.07 -6.41
N LEU A 181 4.76 11.85 -7.54
CA LEU A 181 3.50 11.13 -7.64
C LEU A 181 3.54 10.04 -8.72
N ILE A 182 3.21 8.80 -8.34
CA ILE A 182 3.12 7.67 -9.26
C ILE A 182 1.68 7.48 -9.73
N GLU A 183 1.25 8.34 -10.64
CA GLU A 183 -0.12 8.38 -11.15
C GLU A 183 -0.17 8.69 -12.66
N PRO A 184 -1.21 8.22 -13.37
CA PRO A 184 -1.43 8.59 -14.77
C PRO A 184 -1.86 10.06 -14.91
N ASP A 185 -1.78 10.60 -16.13
CA ASP A 185 -2.39 11.90 -16.41
C ASP A 185 -3.93 11.77 -16.40
N PRO A 186 -4.67 12.59 -15.63
CA PRO A 186 -6.12 12.48 -15.54
C PRO A 186 -6.85 12.68 -16.88
N ALA A 187 -6.29 13.50 -17.79
CA ALA A 187 -6.89 13.76 -19.10
C ALA A 187 -6.46 12.74 -20.16
N SER A 188 -5.42 11.94 -19.90
CA SER A 188 -4.90 10.94 -20.82
C SER A 188 -4.36 9.74 -20.05
N PRO A 189 -5.23 8.97 -19.36
CA PRO A 189 -4.78 7.95 -18.43
C PRO A 189 -3.99 6.84 -19.11
N ASN A 190 -4.17 6.63 -20.41
CA ASN A 190 -3.54 5.55 -21.17
C ASN A 190 -2.21 5.96 -21.84
N ASP A 191 -1.74 7.18 -21.61
CA ASP A 191 -0.52 7.72 -22.22
C ASP A 191 0.54 8.04 -21.15
N PRO A 192 1.48 7.11 -20.90
CA PRO A 192 2.52 7.31 -19.90
C PRO A 192 3.36 8.58 -20.13
N GLN A 193 3.56 9.01 -21.37
CA GLN A 193 4.39 10.19 -21.65
C GLN A 193 3.71 11.48 -21.17
N LYS A 194 2.38 11.56 -21.22
CA LYS A 194 1.64 12.72 -20.70
C LYS A 194 1.63 12.81 -19.18
N SER A 195 1.86 11.68 -18.51
CA SER A 195 2.01 11.68 -17.04
C SER A 195 3.34 12.29 -16.60
N GLU A 196 4.36 12.32 -17.48
CA GLU A 196 5.71 12.77 -17.16
C GLU A 196 5.77 14.29 -16.99
N ILE A 197 5.85 14.72 -15.74
CA ILE A 197 6.12 16.12 -15.38
C ILE A 197 7.54 16.14 -14.81
N PRO A 198 8.55 16.57 -15.59
CA PRO A 198 9.92 16.64 -15.10
C PRO A 198 10.03 17.72 -14.03
N PHE A 199 10.85 17.48 -13.02
CA PHE A 199 11.21 18.54 -12.08
C PHE A 199 12.09 19.57 -12.81
N PRO A 200 11.98 20.89 -12.54
CA PRO A 200 12.73 21.94 -13.25
C PRO A 200 14.27 21.81 -13.22
N ALA A 201 14.82 20.91 -12.42
CA ALA A 201 16.24 20.59 -12.39
C ALA A 201 16.70 19.79 -13.63
N LYS A 202 18.03 19.74 -13.86
CA LYS A 202 18.63 19.01 -14.99
C LYS A 202 18.78 17.50 -14.77
N ASP A 203 18.39 16.97 -13.61
CA ASP A 203 18.49 15.54 -13.30
C ASP A 203 17.26 14.78 -13.81
N LYS A 204 17.47 13.91 -14.80
CA LYS A 204 16.42 13.05 -15.37
C LYS A 204 15.85 12.04 -14.38
N ASN A 205 16.54 11.83 -13.26
CA ASN A 205 16.10 10.93 -12.20
C ASN A 205 15.16 11.63 -11.20
N ILE A 206 14.73 12.87 -11.46
CA ILE A 206 13.79 13.62 -10.62
C ILE A 206 12.56 14.02 -11.44
N MET A 207 11.43 13.40 -11.13
CA MET A 207 10.14 13.65 -11.77
C MET A 207 9.14 14.10 -10.70
N ILE A 208 8.30 15.07 -11.01
CA ILE A 208 7.20 15.47 -10.13
C ILE A 208 6.07 14.44 -10.23
N ARG A 209 5.76 14.01 -11.46
CA ARG A 209 4.74 12.99 -11.73
C ARG A 209 5.23 12.04 -12.81
N LYS A 210 4.94 10.75 -12.66
CA LYS A 210 5.20 9.72 -13.66
C LYS A 210 4.34 8.48 -13.40
N SER A 211 3.68 7.93 -14.40
CA SER A 211 2.81 6.75 -14.23
C SER A 211 3.56 5.42 -14.14
N THR A 212 4.81 5.39 -14.63
CA THR A 212 5.65 4.19 -14.71
C THR A 212 6.91 4.32 -13.86
N VAL A 213 7.17 3.31 -13.03
CA VAL A 213 8.36 3.25 -12.19
C VAL A 213 9.36 2.27 -12.80
N ASP A 214 10.62 2.65 -12.81
CA ASP A 214 11.73 1.78 -13.15
C ASP A 214 12.23 1.05 -11.90
N TYR A 215 11.90 -0.23 -11.79
CA TYR A 215 12.28 -1.09 -10.67
C TYR A 215 13.68 -1.71 -10.83
N SER A 216 14.50 -1.22 -11.76
CA SER A 216 15.93 -1.54 -11.78
C SER A 216 16.73 -0.70 -10.77
N ASN A 217 16.14 0.38 -10.27
CA ASN A 217 16.77 1.33 -9.35
C ASN A 217 15.89 1.57 -8.12
N TRP A 218 16.54 2.03 -7.05
CA TRP A 218 15.82 2.54 -5.87
C TRP A 218 15.06 3.80 -6.23
N THR A 219 13.82 3.92 -5.79
CA THR A 219 12.95 5.06 -6.08
C THR A 219 12.30 5.59 -4.82
N LEU A 220 12.40 6.90 -4.58
CA LEU A 220 11.66 7.63 -3.56
C LEU A 220 10.39 8.22 -4.17
N THR A 221 9.27 8.11 -3.48
CA THR A 221 7.97 8.66 -3.88
C THR A 221 7.14 9.08 -2.68
N ASN A 222 6.11 9.89 -2.91
CA ASN A 222 5.08 10.09 -1.89
C ASN A 222 4.05 8.97 -1.98
N ASP A 223 3.52 8.59 -0.84
CA ASP A 223 2.23 7.91 -0.74
C ASP A 223 1.26 8.86 -0.06
N HIS A 224 0.19 9.22 -0.77
CA HIS A 224 -0.89 10.07 -0.27
C HIS A 224 -1.58 9.57 1.01
N THR A 225 -1.45 8.29 1.35
CA THR A 225 -1.97 7.70 2.59
C THR A 225 -1.07 7.96 3.80
N LEU A 226 0.17 8.41 3.58
CA LEU A 226 1.12 8.72 4.64
C LEU A 226 1.11 10.21 4.99
N ILE A 227 0.76 10.50 6.25
CA ILE A 227 0.82 11.84 6.82
C ILE A 227 1.97 11.94 7.83
N GLY A 228 2.57 13.14 7.96
CA GLY A 228 3.56 13.41 9.00
C GLY A 228 3.05 13.05 10.40
N VAL A 229 3.97 12.69 11.30
CA VAL A 229 3.61 12.39 12.70
C VAL A 229 3.20 13.65 13.45
N LEU A 230 2.51 13.45 14.57
CA LEU A 230 2.20 14.53 15.50
C LEU A 230 3.46 15.17 16.09
N PRO A 231 3.40 16.44 16.51
CA PRO A 231 4.49 17.09 17.23
C PRO A 231 4.99 16.31 18.46
N SER A 232 4.10 15.73 19.28
CA SER A 232 4.51 14.90 20.44
C SER A 232 5.22 13.62 20.02
N GLN A 233 4.71 12.93 19.00
CA GLN A 233 5.31 11.70 18.48
C GLN A 233 6.71 11.97 17.91
N LEU A 234 6.88 13.06 17.15
CA LEU A 234 8.18 13.47 16.65
C LEU A 234 9.13 13.81 17.81
N LYS A 235 8.66 14.58 18.79
CA LYS A 235 9.44 14.96 19.96
C LYS A 235 9.90 13.75 20.77
N ASP A 236 9.02 12.79 21.02
CA ASP A 236 9.33 11.56 21.74
C ASP A 236 10.37 10.73 20.98
N HIS A 237 10.20 10.59 19.66
CA HIS A 237 11.19 9.92 18.81
C HIS A 237 12.56 10.60 18.90
N LEU A 238 12.62 11.93 18.72
CA LEU A 238 13.87 12.69 18.78
C LEU A 238 14.53 12.61 20.17
N LYS A 239 13.73 12.56 21.24
CA LYS A 239 14.22 12.39 22.62
C LYS A 239 14.87 11.02 22.82
N THR A 240 14.31 9.93 22.29
CA THR A 240 14.94 8.61 22.36
C THR A 240 16.27 8.56 21.60
N ARG A 241 16.46 9.45 20.61
CA ARG A 241 17.72 9.66 19.90
C ARG A 241 18.70 10.61 20.61
N GLY A 242 18.35 11.15 21.78
CA GLY A 242 19.20 12.06 22.55
C GLY A 242 19.20 13.52 22.06
N ILE A 243 18.22 13.92 21.25
CA ILE A 243 18.06 15.31 20.81
C ILE A 243 17.35 16.10 21.91
N THR A 244 17.86 17.30 22.25
CA THR A 244 17.32 18.13 23.33
C THR A 244 15.99 18.79 22.92
N ASN A 245 15.11 19.05 23.90
CA ASN A 245 13.81 19.71 23.68
C ASN A 245 13.92 21.09 23.01
N SER A 246 15.01 21.85 23.24
CA SER A 246 15.23 23.14 22.57
C SER A 246 15.39 23.00 21.06
N ASN A 247 15.80 21.82 20.60
CA ASN A 247 16.10 21.51 19.22
C ASN A 247 15.01 20.64 18.58
N THR A 248 13.81 20.54 19.16
CA THR A 248 12.69 19.80 18.53
C THR A 248 11.75 20.72 17.76
N THR A 249 11.73 22.02 18.07
CA THR A 249 10.86 23.02 17.43
C THR A 249 11.28 23.39 16.01
N ASN A 250 12.54 23.08 15.65
CA ASN A 250 13.08 23.25 14.31
C ASN A 250 13.08 21.92 13.51
N TRP A 251 12.26 20.95 13.91
CA TRP A 251 12.01 19.73 13.15
C TRP A 251 10.59 19.69 12.64
N ASP A 252 10.45 19.01 11.51
CA ASP A 252 9.18 18.66 10.91
C ASP A 252 9.25 17.22 10.42
N SER A 253 8.12 16.69 9.94
CA SER A 253 8.06 15.34 9.42
C SER A 253 7.08 15.19 8.26
N ALA A 254 7.40 14.30 7.33
CA ALA A 254 6.55 14.00 6.18
C ALA A 254 6.57 12.50 5.85
N GLY A 255 5.46 11.97 5.34
CA GLY A 255 5.39 10.61 4.81
C GLY A 255 6.18 10.47 3.51
N ILE A 256 6.98 9.41 3.40
CA ILE A 256 7.70 9.05 2.18
C ILE A 256 7.65 7.53 1.97
N GLU A 257 7.76 7.10 0.72
CA GLU A 257 7.89 5.70 0.33
C GLU A 257 9.23 5.50 -0.40
N LEU A 258 9.94 4.43 -0.02
CA LEU A 258 11.16 3.96 -0.67
C LEU A 258 10.90 2.60 -1.31
N ILE A 259 10.96 2.56 -2.64
CA ILE A 259 10.76 1.36 -3.45
C ILE A 259 12.12 0.77 -3.80
N SER A 260 12.30 -0.53 -3.53
CA SER A 260 13.51 -1.27 -3.87
C SER A 260 13.56 -1.66 -5.35
N PRO A 261 14.76 -1.96 -5.89
CA PRO A 261 14.86 -2.71 -7.12
C PRO A 261 14.33 -4.14 -6.91
N VAL A 262 14.14 -4.86 -8.02
CA VAL A 262 13.78 -6.28 -7.99
C VAL A 262 15.01 -7.12 -7.64
N PHE A 263 14.93 -7.88 -6.56
CA PHE A 263 15.96 -8.80 -6.09
C PHE A 263 15.64 -10.25 -6.50
N ASP A 264 16.68 -11.08 -6.64
CA ASP A 264 16.52 -12.52 -6.83
C ASP A 264 16.32 -13.21 -5.47
N LEU A 265 15.34 -14.09 -5.35
CA LEU A 265 15.09 -14.87 -4.14
C LEU A 265 16.23 -15.86 -3.82
N GLN A 266 16.95 -16.34 -4.84
CA GLN A 266 18.07 -17.25 -4.68
C GLN A 266 19.28 -16.58 -4.02
N THR A 267 19.44 -15.27 -4.23
CA THR A 267 20.54 -14.46 -3.66
C THR A 267 20.02 -13.36 -2.74
N LYS A 268 18.86 -13.58 -2.11
CA LYS A 268 18.19 -12.59 -1.24
C LYS A 268 19.08 -12.09 -0.09
N ASP A 269 20.00 -12.91 0.39
CA ASP A 269 20.93 -12.54 1.46
C ASP A 269 21.88 -11.39 1.05
N GLU A 270 22.12 -11.19 -0.25
CA GLU A 270 22.89 -10.07 -0.78
C GLU A 270 22.07 -8.76 -0.82
N ALA A 271 20.74 -8.85 -0.76
CA ALA A 271 19.84 -7.69 -0.75
C ALA A 271 19.77 -7.02 0.63
N PHE A 272 19.78 -7.80 1.72
CA PHE A 272 19.62 -7.26 3.08
C PHE A 272 20.73 -6.28 3.48
N PRO A 273 22.02 -6.51 3.20
CA PRO A 273 23.06 -5.50 3.43
C PRO A 273 22.79 -4.19 2.67
N GLN A 274 22.30 -4.27 1.43
CA GLN A 274 21.98 -3.08 0.62
C GLN A 274 20.79 -2.30 1.18
N ILE A 275 19.79 -3.00 1.73
CA ILE A 275 18.65 -2.43 2.43
C ILE A 275 19.14 -1.73 3.70
N LYS A 276 19.90 -2.44 4.54
CA LYS A 276 20.44 -1.94 5.81
C LYS A 276 21.18 -0.62 5.63
N GLN A 277 22.11 -0.57 4.67
CA GLN A 277 22.91 0.62 4.43
C GLN A 277 22.04 1.83 4.06
N ARG A 278 21.03 1.66 3.21
CA ARG A 278 20.14 2.76 2.81
C ARG A 278 19.26 3.25 3.94
N LEU A 279 18.66 2.35 4.71
CA LEU A 279 17.84 2.72 5.87
C LEU A 279 18.69 3.44 6.93
N GLN A 280 19.92 2.98 7.14
CA GLN A 280 20.88 3.64 8.02
C GLN A 280 21.28 5.03 7.51
N SER A 281 21.48 5.22 6.20
CA SER A 281 21.80 6.55 5.64
C SER A 281 20.68 7.56 5.81
N LEU A 282 19.42 7.13 5.77
CA LEU A 282 18.28 8.01 6.03
C LEU A 282 18.13 8.36 7.52
N SER A 283 18.55 7.46 8.42
CA SER A 283 18.45 7.59 9.88
C SER A 283 19.71 8.16 10.56
N GLY A 284 20.85 8.12 9.88
CA GLY A 284 22.17 8.08 10.51
C GLY A 284 22.73 9.41 11.00
N ASN A 285 22.09 10.53 10.66
CA ASN A 285 22.59 11.87 10.98
C ASN A 285 21.77 12.54 12.09
N ASN A 286 22.31 13.62 12.65
CA ASN A 286 21.63 14.46 13.66
C ASN A 286 20.60 15.42 13.04
N ASP A 287 20.39 15.36 11.72
CA ASP A 287 19.53 16.30 10.98
C ASP A 287 18.37 15.61 10.24
N THR A 288 18.42 14.28 10.11
CA THR A 288 17.32 13.47 9.55
C THR A 288 17.08 12.23 10.40
N SER A 289 15.87 11.70 10.33
CA SER A 289 15.46 10.50 11.04
C SER A 289 14.32 9.84 10.27
N ILE A 290 14.34 8.52 10.09
CA ILE A 290 13.12 7.81 9.69
C ILE A 290 12.49 7.18 10.93
N LEU A 291 11.16 7.12 10.96
CA LEU A 291 10.40 6.49 12.02
C LEU A 291 9.18 5.78 11.47
N SER A 292 8.74 4.75 12.21
CA SER A 292 7.49 4.06 11.97
C SER A 292 6.30 4.90 12.42
N SER A 293 5.15 4.64 11.81
CA SER A 293 3.86 5.21 12.19
C SER A 293 2.78 4.14 12.04
N VAL A 294 1.64 4.29 12.71
CA VAL A 294 0.47 3.42 12.50
C VAL A 294 -0.02 3.46 11.06
N TRP A 295 0.31 4.52 10.32
CA TRP A 295 -0.01 4.69 8.90
C TRP A 295 1.00 3.99 7.99
N ALA A 296 2.27 3.90 8.40
CA ALA A 296 3.38 3.39 7.59
C ALA A 296 3.59 1.86 7.69
N SER A 297 3.70 1.18 6.56
CA SER A 297 3.84 -0.27 6.42
C SER A 297 5.09 -0.71 5.64
N LEU A 298 5.32 -2.02 5.61
CA LEU A 298 6.29 -2.66 4.74
C LEU A 298 5.54 -3.61 3.80
N HIS A 299 5.56 -3.29 2.51
CA HIS A 299 5.06 -4.19 1.48
C HIS A 299 6.16 -5.08 0.92
N VAL A 300 5.84 -6.35 0.69
CA VAL A 300 6.69 -7.30 -0.01
C VAL A 300 5.96 -7.83 -1.23
N HIS A 301 6.57 -7.72 -2.39
CA HIS A 301 6.06 -8.26 -3.64
C HIS A 301 6.84 -9.51 -4.00
N ILE A 302 6.19 -10.67 -4.07
CA ILE A 302 6.81 -11.91 -4.56
C ILE A 302 6.50 -12.06 -6.04
N GLY A 303 7.54 -12.03 -6.89
CA GLY A 303 7.43 -12.11 -8.34
C GLY A 303 7.49 -13.54 -8.87
N LEU A 304 6.57 -13.85 -9.79
CA LEU A 304 6.45 -15.14 -10.47
C LEU A 304 7.05 -15.03 -11.90
N ASN A 305 7.78 -16.05 -12.34
CA ASN A 305 8.50 -16.04 -13.61
C ASN A 305 7.64 -16.34 -14.86
N PHE A 306 6.49 -15.67 -15.01
CA PHE A 306 5.67 -15.72 -16.22
C PHE A 306 5.39 -14.32 -16.77
N GLN A 307 4.98 -14.20 -18.03
CA GLN A 307 4.78 -12.91 -18.71
C GLN A 307 3.41 -12.81 -19.36
N ASP A 308 2.91 -13.91 -19.94
CA ASP A 308 1.62 -13.95 -20.61
C ASP A 308 0.53 -14.37 -19.61
N PRO A 309 -0.61 -13.66 -19.55
CA PRO A 309 -1.74 -14.04 -18.69
C PRO A 309 -2.19 -15.50 -18.84
N LYS A 310 -2.05 -16.10 -20.04
CA LYS A 310 -2.43 -17.50 -20.29
C LYS A 310 -1.55 -18.51 -19.56
N ASP A 311 -0.35 -18.09 -19.15
CA ASP A 311 0.60 -18.93 -18.43
C ASP A 311 0.42 -18.79 -16.91
N MET A 312 -0.56 -18.01 -16.43
CA MET A 312 -0.76 -17.80 -14.99
C MET A 312 -0.95 -19.13 -14.23
N PRO A 313 -0.18 -19.38 -13.15
CA PRO A 313 -0.17 -20.67 -12.48
C PRO A 313 -1.35 -20.80 -11.50
N ILE A 314 -2.58 -20.94 -12.02
CA ILE A 314 -3.79 -20.93 -11.19
C ILE A 314 -3.74 -21.94 -10.04
N LEU A 315 -3.23 -23.15 -10.26
CA LEU A 315 -3.15 -24.16 -9.20
C LEU A 315 -2.22 -23.75 -8.05
N LEU A 316 -1.10 -23.08 -8.35
CA LEU A 316 -0.23 -22.48 -7.34
C LEU A 316 -1.01 -21.43 -6.54
N LEU A 317 -1.73 -20.54 -7.22
CA LEU A 317 -2.50 -19.47 -6.59
C LEU A 317 -3.65 -20.01 -5.72
N GLN A 318 -4.31 -21.10 -6.13
CA GLN A 318 -5.31 -21.80 -5.31
C GLN A 318 -4.68 -22.38 -4.04
N HIS A 319 -3.53 -23.07 -4.15
CA HIS A 319 -2.82 -23.58 -2.96
C HIS A 319 -2.35 -22.46 -2.03
N LEU A 320 -1.85 -21.35 -2.60
CA LEU A 320 -1.42 -20.19 -1.84
C LEU A 320 -2.60 -19.56 -1.10
N ALA A 321 -3.72 -19.33 -1.79
CA ALA A 321 -4.95 -18.85 -1.17
C ALA A 321 -5.43 -19.78 -0.05
N TYR A 322 -5.41 -21.10 -0.26
CA TYR A 322 -5.82 -22.06 0.75
C TYR A 322 -4.94 -22.01 2.01
N ILE A 323 -3.62 -21.88 1.85
CA ILE A 323 -2.68 -21.72 2.98
C ILE A 323 -2.97 -20.42 3.72
N LEU A 324 -3.05 -19.31 2.98
CA LEU A 324 -3.20 -17.97 3.53
C LEU A 324 -4.54 -17.79 4.23
N VAL A 325 -5.66 -18.17 3.63
CA VAL A 325 -7.00 -18.06 4.25
C VAL A 325 -7.05 -18.82 5.58
N LEU A 326 -6.49 -20.02 5.63
CA LEU A 326 -6.57 -20.85 6.82
C LEU A 326 -5.64 -20.41 7.95
N HIS A 327 -4.58 -19.66 7.64
CA HIS A 327 -3.60 -19.16 8.62
C HIS A 327 -3.56 -17.63 8.71
N GLU A 328 -4.51 -16.92 8.08
CA GLU A 328 -4.53 -15.45 8.06
C GLU A 328 -4.59 -14.89 9.50
N ASP A 329 -5.38 -15.53 10.38
CA ASP A 329 -5.44 -15.15 11.79
C ASP A 329 -4.10 -15.34 12.50
N LEU A 330 -3.50 -16.52 12.33
CA LEU A 330 -2.22 -16.85 12.94
C LEU A 330 -1.12 -15.87 12.52
N ILE A 331 -1.04 -15.53 11.23
CA ILE A 331 -0.01 -14.63 10.71
C ILE A 331 -0.31 -13.17 11.09
N SER A 332 -1.59 -12.75 11.06
CA SER A 332 -1.99 -11.39 11.49
C SER A 332 -1.65 -11.06 12.93
N LYS A 333 -1.75 -12.05 13.81
CA LYS A 333 -1.39 -11.94 15.23
C LYS A 333 0.11 -11.80 15.47
N CYS A 334 0.95 -11.83 14.43
CA CYS A 334 2.37 -11.49 14.51
C CYS A 334 2.66 -9.99 14.33
N HIS A 335 1.63 -9.18 14.10
CA HIS A 335 1.74 -7.76 13.77
C HIS A 335 0.89 -6.91 14.72
N PRO A 336 1.28 -5.64 14.96
CA PRO A 336 0.53 -4.72 15.81
C PRO A 336 -0.91 -4.53 15.36
N ARG A 337 -1.78 -4.07 16.27
CA ARG A 337 -3.20 -3.80 16.01
C ARG A 337 -3.47 -3.03 14.72
N SER A 338 -2.71 -1.96 14.45
CA SER A 338 -2.83 -1.10 13.25
C SER A 338 -2.64 -1.85 11.93
N ARG A 339 -2.12 -3.07 12.02
CA ARG A 339 -1.96 -4.02 10.94
C ARG A 339 -2.80 -5.25 11.21
N SER A 340 -4.06 -5.17 11.60
CA SER A 340 -4.93 -6.35 11.83
C SER A 340 -6.13 -6.46 10.89
N GLY A 341 -6.58 -5.33 10.33
CA GLY A 341 -7.72 -5.23 9.40
C GLY A 341 -9.07 -5.63 10.02
N ILE A 342 -9.17 -5.73 11.35
CA ILE A 342 -10.40 -6.14 12.04
C ILE A 342 -11.02 -4.95 12.78
N PRO A 343 -12.34 -4.71 12.67
CA PRO A 343 -12.99 -3.65 13.44
C PRO A 343 -12.92 -3.95 14.94
N VAL A 344 -12.50 -2.98 15.74
CA VAL A 344 -12.71 -3.05 17.18
C VAL A 344 -14.21 -3.01 17.42
N ARG A 345 -14.75 -4.02 18.13
CA ARG A 345 -16.13 -3.95 18.60
C ARG A 345 -16.20 -2.78 19.58
N LYS A 346 -16.76 -1.65 19.15
CA LYS A 346 -17.15 -0.59 20.08
C LYS A 346 -18.13 -1.24 21.03
N SER A 347 -17.74 -1.39 22.30
CA SER A 347 -18.69 -1.61 23.37
C SER A 347 -19.75 -0.53 23.21
N THR A 348 -20.99 -0.93 22.94
CA THR A 348 -22.09 0.00 22.76
C THR A 348 -22.07 0.94 23.98
N PRO A 349 -21.98 2.28 23.82
CA PRO A 349 -21.93 3.21 24.95
C PRO A 349 -23.20 3.26 25.81
N ALA A 350 -24.08 2.27 25.67
CA ALA A 350 -25.42 2.23 26.24
C ALA A 350 -25.45 1.83 27.73
N GLU A 351 -24.31 1.64 28.40
CA GLU A 351 -24.29 1.27 29.82
C GLU A 351 -23.37 2.16 30.69
N SER A 352 -22.73 3.21 30.16
CA SER A 352 -21.78 4.02 30.96
C SER A 352 -21.99 5.53 30.95
N LEU A 353 -22.99 6.04 30.21
CA LEU A 353 -23.31 7.48 30.22
C LEU A 353 -24.75 7.79 30.63
N GLU A 354 -25.64 6.80 30.70
CA GLU A 354 -27.00 7.00 31.24
C GLU A 354 -27.08 6.77 32.76
N GLU A 355 -26.03 6.30 33.43
CA GLU A 355 -26.01 6.11 34.90
C GLU A 355 -25.32 7.23 35.69
N GLN A 356 -24.93 8.35 35.06
CA GLN A 356 -24.31 9.50 35.74
C GLN A 356 -25.09 10.83 35.64
N GLU A 357 -26.27 10.84 35.02
CA GLU A 357 -27.15 12.02 35.05
C GLU A 357 -28.31 11.90 36.06
N ASP A 358 -28.43 10.75 36.76
CA ASP A 358 -29.45 10.50 37.80
C ASP A 358 -28.87 10.39 39.23
N GLU A 359 -27.62 10.80 39.47
CA GLU A 359 -27.20 11.12 40.85
C GLU A 359 -27.87 12.43 41.24
N ASP A 360 -29.01 12.29 41.92
CA ASP A 360 -29.63 13.23 42.86
C ASP A 360 -28.83 14.54 43.04
N PHE A 361 -28.92 15.44 42.06
CA PHE A 361 -28.91 16.85 42.40
C PHE A 361 -30.21 17.05 43.16
N ASP A 362 -30.15 16.83 44.48
CA ASP A 362 -30.82 17.70 45.43
C ASP A 362 -30.34 19.12 45.05
N VAL A 363 -31.00 19.68 44.05
CA VAL A 363 -31.07 21.12 43.86
C VAL A 363 -31.81 21.57 45.11
N ASP A 364 -31.04 21.74 46.19
CA ASP A 364 -31.32 22.79 47.15
C ASP A 364 -31.73 23.97 46.28
N ASP A 365 -32.98 24.38 46.46
CA ASP A 365 -33.71 25.42 45.76
C ASP A 365 -32.99 26.75 46.09
N ASP A 366 -31.74 26.87 45.64
CA ASP A 366 -30.88 28.03 45.70
C ASP A 366 -31.63 29.08 44.90
N GLU A 367 -32.42 29.84 45.67
CA GLU A 367 -33.24 30.97 45.32
C GLU A 367 -32.61 31.67 44.12
N PHE A 368 -33.18 31.45 42.92
CA PHE A 368 -32.72 32.08 41.67
C PHE A 368 -32.66 33.58 41.93
N ASP A 369 -31.46 34.10 42.20
CA ASP A 369 -31.24 35.50 42.49
C ASP A 369 -31.21 36.22 41.13
N PRO A 370 -32.28 36.93 40.74
CA PRO A 370 -32.33 37.63 39.47
C PRO A 370 -31.31 38.78 39.41
N ASP A 371 -30.72 39.14 40.55
CA ASP A 371 -29.68 40.16 40.69
C ASP A 371 -28.27 39.55 40.79
N ALA A 372 -28.13 38.21 40.84
CA ALA A 372 -26.83 37.57 40.77
C ALA A 372 -26.20 37.82 39.40
N PRO A 373 -24.95 38.34 39.34
CA PRO A 373 -24.27 38.52 38.08
C PRO A 373 -24.16 37.17 37.38
N PHE A 374 -24.56 37.12 36.10
CA PHE A 374 -24.35 35.93 35.27
C PHE A 374 -22.90 35.46 35.45
N PRO A 375 -22.66 34.18 35.83
CA PRO A 375 -21.32 33.68 35.96
C PRO A 375 -20.60 33.94 34.64
N GLU A 376 -19.44 34.61 34.71
CA GLU A 376 -18.68 34.91 33.51
C GLU A 376 -18.41 33.59 32.77
N PRO A 377 -18.69 33.51 31.46
CA PRO A 377 -18.42 32.29 30.72
C PRO A 377 -16.94 31.95 30.87
N PRO A 378 -16.60 30.66 31.02
CA PRO A 378 -15.20 30.27 31.13
C PRO A 378 -14.40 30.84 29.95
N PRO A 379 -13.15 31.27 30.17
CA PRO A 379 -12.33 31.81 29.10
C PRO A 379 -12.24 30.79 27.96
N SER A 380 -12.33 31.26 26.72
CA SER A 380 -12.15 30.38 25.57
C SER A 380 -10.76 29.74 25.61
N PRO A 381 -10.63 28.45 25.27
CA PRO A 381 -9.34 27.78 25.28
C PRO A 381 -8.37 28.47 24.33
N THR A 382 -7.11 28.53 24.76
CA THR A 382 -6.00 29.03 23.97
C THR A 382 -5.74 28.12 22.76
N GLU A 383 -5.04 28.64 21.75
CA GLU A 383 -4.68 27.86 20.56
C GLU A 383 -3.77 26.66 20.87
N GLU A 384 -2.97 26.75 21.93
CA GLU A 384 -2.13 25.65 22.42
C GLU A 384 -2.95 24.58 23.13
N GLU A 385 -3.92 24.97 23.97
CA GLU A 385 -4.84 24.02 24.62
C GLU A 385 -5.66 23.25 23.59
N LYS A 386 -6.19 23.95 22.56
CA LYS A 386 -6.87 23.28 21.44
C LYS A 386 -5.96 22.33 20.68
N ALA A 387 -4.71 22.72 20.41
CA ALA A 387 -3.76 21.85 19.73
C ALA A 387 -3.50 20.56 20.52
N ASN A 388 -3.33 20.68 21.84
CA ASN A 388 -3.11 19.54 22.73
C ASN A 388 -4.35 18.63 22.82
N GLU A 389 -5.55 19.22 22.85
CA GLU A 389 -6.81 18.47 22.83
C GLU A 389 -6.97 17.70 21.51
N ASP A 390 -6.72 18.35 20.37
CA ASP A 390 -6.75 17.73 19.05
C ASP A 390 -5.74 16.59 18.94
N GLU A 391 -4.52 16.82 19.41
CA GLU A 391 -3.46 15.82 19.44
C GLU A 391 -3.85 14.60 20.29
N THR A 392 -4.45 14.83 21.46
CA THR A 392 -4.95 13.77 22.34
C THR A 392 -6.04 12.94 21.66
N LYS A 393 -6.98 13.57 20.95
CA LYS A 393 -8.02 12.88 20.18
C LYS A 393 -7.43 12.01 19.08
N VAL A 394 -6.42 12.52 18.36
CA VAL A 394 -5.76 11.74 17.31
C VAL A 394 -4.99 10.56 17.89
N LEU A 395 -4.26 10.74 18.99
CA LEU A 395 -3.54 9.65 19.65
C LEU A 395 -4.49 8.56 20.15
N ALA A 396 -5.63 8.93 20.71
CA ALA A 396 -6.67 7.98 21.12
C ALA A 396 -7.20 7.19 19.90
N PHE A 397 -7.46 7.86 18.78
CA PHE A 397 -7.86 7.21 17.53
C PHE A 397 -6.77 6.25 17.02
N GLU A 398 -5.51 6.69 16.94
CA GLU A 398 -4.39 5.88 16.45
C GLU A 398 -4.14 4.65 17.33
N ALA A 399 -4.38 4.73 18.64
CA ALA A 399 -4.28 3.59 19.57
C ALA A 399 -5.37 2.52 19.33
N GLU A 400 -6.53 2.93 18.82
CA GLU A 400 -7.63 2.03 18.44
C GLU A 400 -7.60 1.63 16.97
N TYR A 401 -6.77 2.29 16.15
CA TYR A 401 -6.71 2.05 14.72
C TYR A 401 -6.25 0.63 14.41
N THR A 402 -7.02 -0.06 13.58
CA THR A 402 -6.76 -1.46 13.21
C THR A 402 -6.32 -1.66 11.76
N GLY A 403 -6.29 -0.60 10.96
CA GLY A 403 -6.17 -0.72 9.50
C GLY A 403 -7.51 -0.87 8.77
N VAL A 404 -8.62 -0.93 9.51
CA VAL A 404 -9.99 -0.97 8.95
C VAL A 404 -10.26 0.24 8.06
N ASP A 405 -11.19 0.07 7.11
CA ASP A 405 -11.57 0.99 6.04
C ASP A 405 -10.59 1.06 4.85
N ASN A 406 -9.30 0.83 5.10
CA ASN A 406 -8.29 0.77 4.03
C ASN A 406 -8.19 -0.62 3.38
N VAL A 407 -8.52 -1.68 4.13
CA VAL A 407 -8.32 -3.07 3.73
C VAL A 407 -9.33 -4.00 4.41
N ASP A 408 -9.65 -5.13 3.75
CA ASP A 408 -10.54 -6.16 4.28
C ASP A 408 -9.79 -7.49 4.52
N SER A 409 -10.16 -8.21 5.59
CA SER A 409 -9.70 -9.59 5.80
C SER A 409 -10.29 -10.52 4.72
N ASN A 410 -9.44 -11.10 3.89
CA ASN A 410 -9.87 -12.03 2.84
C ASN A 410 -10.50 -13.29 3.45
N ALA A 411 -9.93 -13.78 4.56
CA ALA A 411 -10.47 -14.94 5.26
C ALA A 411 -11.83 -14.66 5.91
N GLN A 412 -12.02 -13.49 6.54
CA GLN A 412 -13.30 -13.11 7.13
C GLN A 412 -14.36 -12.88 6.05
N TYR A 413 -13.99 -12.22 4.94
CA TYR A 413 -14.90 -12.03 3.82
C TYR A 413 -15.36 -13.38 3.25
N LEU A 414 -14.45 -14.31 2.98
CA LEU A 414 -14.79 -15.65 2.52
C LEU A 414 -15.72 -16.37 3.53
N ARG A 415 -15.38 -16.39 4.83
CA ARG A 415 -16.24 -17.01 5.85
C ARG A 415 -17.63 -16.38 5.89
N SER A 416 -17.74 -15.06 5.72
CA SER A 416 -19.04 -14.38 5.67
C SER A 416 -19.91 -14.83 4.49
N GLN A 417 -19.30 -15.27 3.38
CA GLN A 417 -20.03 -15.84 2.24
C GLN A 417 -20.46 -17.29 2.46
N LEU A 418 -19.76 -18.04 3.32
CA LEU A 418 -20.01 -19.46 3.57
C LEU A 418 -21.11 -19.72 4.63
N GLY A 419 -21.48 -18.70 5.42
CA GLY A 419 -22.53 -18.81 6.44
C GLY A 419 -22.07 -19.43 7.76
N GLY A 420 -22.98 -19.52 8.74
CA GLY A 420 -22.71 -19.95 10.13
C GLY A 420 -22.52 -21.47 10.32
N HIS A 421 -21.86 -22.15 9.38
CA HIS A 421 -21.60 -23.59 9.49
C HIS A 421 -20.64 -23.91 10.64
N SER A 422 -20.65 -25.17 11.11
CA SER A 422 -19.66 -25.64 12.09
C SER A 422 -18.22 -25.46 11.56
N PRO A 423 -17.20 -25.26 12.42
CA PRO A 423 -15.82 -25.05 11.97
C PRO A 423 -15.30 -26.13 11.01
N ARG A 424 -15.67 -27.40 11.27
CA ARG A 424 -15.29 -28.52 10.39
C ARG A 424 -15.93 -28.41 9.01
N GLN A 425 -17.20 -28.02 8.93
CA GLN A 425 -17.89 -27.85 7.65
C GLN A 425 -17.34 -26.63 6.89
N GLN A 426 -17.05 -25.54 7.59
CA GLN A 426 -16.41 -24.36 6.97
C GLN A 426 -15.08 -24.72 6.31
N LEU A 427 -14.25 -25.59 6.92
CA LEU A 427 -12.99 -26.04 6.31
C LEU A 427 -13.22 -26.80 4.99
N LEU A 428 -14.28 -27.61 4.91
CA LEU A 428 -14.66 -28.33 3.70
C LEU A 428 -15.18 -27.36 2.63
N ASP A 429 -16.01 -26.39 3.03
CA ASP A 429 -16.56 -25.38 2.13
C ASP A 429 -15.47 -24.47 1.56
N ILE A 430 -14.52 -24.02 2.39
CA ILE A 430 -13.33 -23.23 1.96
C ILE A 430 -12.53 -24.04 0.94
N ARG A 431 -12.26 -25.31 1.22
CA ARG A 431 -11.58 -26.22 0.29
C ARG A 431 -12.30 -26.25 -1.06
N ASP A 432 -13.60 -26.54 -1.03
CA ASP A 432 -14.38 -26.80 -2.25
C ASP A 432 -14.54 -25.53 -3.10
N LYS A 433 -14.55 -24.35 -2.46
CA LYS A 433 -14.60 -23.07 -3.17
C LYS A 433 -13.26 -22.68 -3.79
N ILE A 434 -12.14 -22.91 -3.08
CA ILE A 434 -10.81 -22.51 -3.55
C ILE A 434 -10.31 -23.45 -4.66
N PHE A 435 -10.43 -24.77 -4.48
CA PHE A 435 -9.90 -25.74 -5.44
C PHE A 435 -10.92 -26.06 -6.53
N GLN A 436 -10.82 -25.32 -7.64
CA GLN A 436 -11.63 -25.53 -8.84
C GLN A 436 -10.76 -25.98 -10.01
N GLU A 437 -11.06 -27.13 -10.60
CA GLU A 437 -10.25 -27.76 -11.66
C GLU A 437 -10.11 -26.87 -12.91
N GLN A 438 -11.13 -26.08 -13.22
CA GLN A 438 -11.15 -25.11 -14.31
C GLN A 438 -11.30 -23.67 -13.80
N GLY A 439 -10.88 -23.43 -12.56
CA GLY A 439 -10.94 -22.09 -11.97
C GLY A 439 -10.03 -21.12 -12.69
N THR A 440 -10.35 -19.84 -12.59
CA THR A 440 -9.55 -18.73 -13.09
C THR A 440 -9.12 -17.82 -11.94
N ILE A 441 -8.22 -16.87 -12.24
CA ILE A 441 -7.89 -15.81 -11.27
C ILE A 441 -9.10 -14.94 -10.93
N PHE A 442 -10.05 -14.79 -11.88
CA PHE A 442 -11.26 -14.03 -11.66
C PHE A 442 -12.16 -14.69 -10.61
N ASP A 443 -12.28 -16.03 -10.66
CA ASP A 443 -13.04 -16.80 -9.68
C ASP A 443 -12.40 -16.69 -8.29
N LEU A 444 -11.08 -16.84 -8.22
CA LEU A 444 -10.34 -16.77 -6.96
C LEU A 444 -10.44 -15.38 -6.31
N ILE A 445 -10.33 -14.32 -7.09
CA ILE A 445 -10.43 -12.95 -6.57
C ILE A 445 -11.87 -12.60 -6.21
N SER A 446 -12.85 -13.07 -6.99
CA SER A 446 -14.26 -12.90 -6.65
C SER A 446 -14.63 -13.56 -5.32
N LEU A 447 -13.98 -14.69 -5.03
CA LEU A 447 -14.14 -15.44 -3.79
C LEU A 447 -13.49 -14.73 -2.59
N LEU A 448 -12.30 -14.16 -2.76
CA LEU A 448 -11.47 -13.67 -1.66
C LEU A 448 -11.59 -12.17 -1.39
N GLN A 449 -11.96 -11.36 -2.38
CA GLN A 449 -11.93 -9.91 -2.26
C GLN A 449 -13.31 -9.29 -2.48
N ARG A 450 -13.74 -8.46 -1.52
CA ARG A 450 -15.03 -7.75 -1.57
C ARG A 450 -15.06 -6.74 -2.72
N PRO A 451 -16.15 -6.65 -3.52
CA PRO A 451 -16.31 -5.57 -4.48
C PRO A 451 -16.49 -4.22 -3.77
N LYS A 452 -15.82 -3.17 -4.25
CA LYS A 452 -15.98 -1.80 -3.72
C LYS A 452 -17.41 -1.28 -3.90
N ASN A 453 -18.04 -1.67 -5.00
CA ASN A 453 -19.44 -1.39 -5.26
C ASN A 453 -20.19 -2.71 -5.38
N PRO A 454 -21.04 -3.08 -4.41
CA PRO A 454 -21.84 -4.31 -4.47
C PRO A 454 -22.73 -4.42 -5.72
N ALA A 455 -23.10 -3.30 -6.35
CA ALA A 455 -23.88 -3.28 -7.59
C ALA A 455 -23.03 -3.62 -8.84
N LEU A 456 -21.70 -3.59 -8.73
CA LEU A 456 -20.75 -3.93 -9.79
C LEU A 456 -19.85 -5.07 -9.29
N PRO A 457 -20.33 -6.32 -9.29
CA PRO A 457 -19.59 -7.46 -8.75
C PRO A 457 -18.24 -7.64 -9.45
N ASP A 458 -18.14 -7.35 -10.74
CA ASP A 458 -16.90 -7.45 -11.53
C ASP A 458 -16.05 -6.16 -11.51
N GLY A 459 -16.45 -5.17 -10.70
CA GLY A 459 -15.76 -3.89 -10.57
C GLY A 459 -14.50 -3.96 -9.73
N HIS A 460 -13.97 -2.78 -9.38
CA HIS A 460 -12.82 -2.66 -8.49
C HIS A 460 -13.09 -3.36 -7.15
N ARG A 461 -12.09 -4.10 -6.67
CA ARG A 461 -12.13 -4.84 -5.41
C ARG A 461 -11.45 -4.06 -4.30
N HIS A 462 -11.90 -4.27 -3.06
CA HIS A 462 -11.13 -3.89 -1.88
C HIS A 462 -9.83 -4.69 -1.87
N ARG A 463 -8.73 -4.03 -1.48
CA ARG A 463 -7.45 -4.73 -1.33
C ARG A 463 -7.54 -5.62 -0.09
N GLY A 464 -7.01 -6.83 -0.22
CA GLY A 464 -6.84 -7.71 0.93
C GLY A 464 -5.85 -7.11 1.91
N TYR A 465 -6.16 -7.25 3.18
CA TYR A 465 -5.36 -6.69 4.27
C TYR A 465 -3.97 -7.30 4.38
N MET A 466 -3.86 -8.64 4.33
CA MET A 466 -2.58 -9.32 4.43
C MET A 466 -1.91 -9.48 3.07
N TYR A 467 -2.68 -9.89 2.07
CA TYR A 467 -2.21 -10.23 0.73
C TYR A 467 -3.21 -9.77 -0.34
N ASN A 468 -2.69 -9.47 -1.52
CA ASN A 468 -3.47 -8.92 -2.62
C ASN A 468 -3.02 -9.51 -3.96
N PHE A 469 -4.00 -9.92 -4.76
CA PHE A 469 -3.80 -10.44 -6.12
C PHE A 469 -4.13 -9.41 -7.21
N ALA A 470 -4.30 -8.13 -6.86
CA ALA A 470 -4.69 -7.08 -7.80
C ALA A 470 -3.80 -6.99 -9.04
N ASN A 471 -2.48 -7.15 -8.90
CA ASN A 471 -1.57 -7.14 -10.05
C ASN A 471 -1.84 -8.30 -11.02
N LEU A 472 -2.23 -9.47 -10.51
CA LEU A 472 -2.61 -10.63 -11.31
C LEU A 472 -3.99 -10.47 -11.96
N TRP A 473 -4.96 -9.87 -11.25
CA TRP A 473 -6.26 -9.50 -11.83
C TRP A 473 -6.07 -8.57 -13.02
N THR A 474 -5.35 -7.47 -12.80
CA THR A 474 -5.03 -6.47 -13.82
C THR A 474 -4.31 -7.11 -15.00
N MET A 475 -3.41 -8.06 -14.75
CA MET A 475 -2.76 -8.83 -15.81
C MET A 475 -3.77 -9.62 -16.65
N ALA A 476 -4.71 -10.29 -16.00
CA ALA A 476 -5.70 -11.10 -16.69
C ALA A 476 -6.74 -10.28 -17.46
N THR A 477 -7.12 -9.10 -16.97
CA THR A 477 -8.04 -8.21 -17.70
C THR A 477 -7.34 -7.45 -18.84
N GLY A 478 -6.05 -7.17 -18.70
CA GLY A 478 -5.35 -6.21 -19.56
C GLY A 478 -5.73 -4.75 -19.26
N ASP A 479 -6.43 -4.47 -18.15
CA ASP A 479 -7.00 -3.15 -17.82
C ASP A 479 -6.02 -2.18 -17.12
N THR A 480 -4.74 -2.18 -17.48
CA THR A 480 -3.87 -1.05 -17.12
C THR A 480 -2.94 -0.67 -18.26
N PRO A 481 -3.34 0.32 -19.08
CA PRO A 481 -2.43 0.87 -20.08
C PRO A 481 -1.28 1.71 -19.47
N TRP A 482 -1.32 2.06 -18.17
CA TRP A 482 -0.39 3.02 -17.57
C TRP A 482 0.57 2.52 -16.50
N LYS A 483 0.31 1.37 -15.86
CA LYS A 483 1.26 0.72 -14.93
C LYS A 483 1.85 -0.53 -15.60
N PRO A 484 3.17 -0.78 -15.49
CA PRO A 484 3.73 -2.05 -15.91
C PRO A 484 3.04 -3.17 -15.14
N ILE A 485 2.39 -4.07 -15.86
CA ILE A 485 1.70 -5.20 -15.25
C ILE A 485 2.75 -6.16 -14.70
N LYS A 486 2.72 -6.40 -13.39
CA LYS A 486 3.69 -7.26 -12.71
C LYS A 486 3.05 -8.60 -12.34
N PRO A 487 3.69 -9.75 -12.64
CA PRO A 487 3.22 -11.06 -12.19
C PRO A 487 3.58 -11.28 -10.71
N THR A 488 3.10 -10.41 -9.82
CA THR A 488 3.49 -10.41 -8.39
C THR A 488 2.29 -10.62 -7.47
N ILE A 489 2.54 -11.26 -6.35
CA ILE A 489 1.65 -11.25 -5.18
C ILE A 489 2.17 -10.20 -4.21
N GLU A 490 1.31 -9.28 -3.77
CA GLU A 490 1.63 -8.22 -2.81
C GLU A 490 1.24 -8.66 -1.40
N PHE A 491 2.14 -8.50 -0.42
CA PHE A 491 1.90 -8.73 1.01
C PHE A 491 2.11 -7.44 1.79
N ARG A 492 1.14 -7.05 2.63
CA ARG A 492 1.03 -5.69 3.21
C ARG A 492 0.96 -5.63 4.73
N GLN A 493 1.06 -6.79 5.38
CA GLN A 493 0.72 -6.95 6.79
C GLN A 493 1.80 -6.45 7.76
N HIS A 494 3.04 -6.32 7.29
CA HIS A 494 4.14 -6.00 8.17
C HIS A 494 4.11 -4.51 8.55
N ALA A 495 4.23 -4.23 9.85
CA ALA A 495 4.39 -2.85 10.31
C ALA A 495 5.67 -2.25 9.72
N CYS A 496 5.68 -0.94 9.47
CA CYS A 496 6.91 -0.27 9.11
C CYS A 496 8.02 -0.58 10.13
N THR A 497 9.20 -0.93 9.61
CA THR A 497 10.38 -1.22 10.42
C THR A 497 11.63 -0.69 9.74
N THR A 498 12.58 -0.23 10.55
CA THR A 498 13.95 0.11 10.12
C THR A 498 14.94 -1.01 10.45
N ASP A 499 14.49 -2.02 11.19
CA ASP A 499 15.26 -3.22 11.51
C ASP A 499 15.27 -4.17 10.32
N VAL A 500 16.44 -4.29 9.71
CA VAL A 500 16.66 -5.17 8.55
C VAL A 500 16.49 -6.64 8.90
N ASP A 501 16.73 -7.06 10.14
CA ASP A 501 16.57 -8.46 10.53
C ASP A 501 15.07 -8.81 10.53
N ALA A 502 14.21 -7.91 11.02
CA ALA A 502 12.77 -8.07 10.88
C ALA A 502 12.31 -8.13 9.41
N VAL A 503 12.88 -7.31 8.53
CA VAL A 503 12.62 -7.37 7.07
C VAL A 503 13.02 -8.75 6.50
N ARG A 504 14.19 -9.26 6.89
CA ARG A 504 14.69 -10.57 6.47
C ARG A 504 13.74 -11.69 6.87
N HIS A 505 13.38 -11.75 8.15
CA HIS A 505 12.42 -12.73 8.66
C HIS A 505 11.10 -12.70 7.87
N TRP A 506 10.60 -11.50 7.53
CA TRP A 506 9.36 -11.35 6.75
C TRP A 506 9.48 -11.88 5.33
N VAL A 507 10.54 -11.52 4.61
CA VAL A 507 10.78 -12.04 3.25
C VAL A 507 10.94 -13.56 3.26
N VAL A 508 11.67 -14.12 4.24
CA VAL A 508 11.87 -15.57 4.39
C VAL A 508 10.55 -16.30 4.63
N LEU A 509 9.70 -15.81 5.53
CA LEU A 509 8.39 -16.39 5.79
C LEU A 509 7.51 -16.39 4.53
N LEU A 510 7.43 -15.25 3.84
CA LEU A 510 6.62 -15.09 2.63
C LEU A 510 7.11 -15.98 1.48
N GLU A 511 8.43 -16.04 1.26
CA GLU A 511 9.00 -16.97 0.30
C GLU A 511 8.60 -18.41 0.66
N ALA A 512 8.76 -18.83 1.91
CA ALA A 512 8.48 -20.20 2.32
C ALA A 512 7.01 -20.58 2.15
N ILE A 513 6.07 -19.67 2.41
CA ILE A 513 4.64 -19.85 2.14
C ILE A 513 4.39 -20.08 0.64
N VAL A 514 4.97 -19.25 -0.23
CA VAL A 514 4.82 -19.40 -1.70
C VAL A 514 5.49 -20.68 -2.19
N ARG A 515 6.68 -21.03 -1.68
CA ARG A 515 7.37 -22.30 -1.97
C ARG A 515 6.56 -23.51 -1.53
N ALA A 516 5.87 -23.45 -0.39
CA ALA A 516 4.99 -24.52 0.05
C ALA A 516 3.83 -24.69 -0.94
N ALA A 517 3.21 -23.59 -1.39
CA ALA A 517 2.16 -23.63 -2.41
C ALA A 517 2.66 -24.23 -3.75
N GLU A 518 3.86 -23.86 -4.19
CA GLU A 518 4.53 -24.44 -5.37
C GLU A 518 4.70 -25.96 -5.24
N ARG A 519 5.26 -26.43 -4.12
CA ARG A 519 5.46 -27.86 -3.86
C ARG A 519 4.15 -28.62 -3.92
N LYS A 520 3.07 -28.05 -3.35
CA LYS A 520 1.74 -28.67 -3.41
C LYS A 520 1.21 -28.69 -4.84
N ALA A 521 1.29 -27.59 -5.59
CA ALA A 521 0.83 -27.55 -6.98
C ALA A 521 1.58 -28.55 -7.88
N ALA A 522 2.89 -28.69 -7.71
CA ALA A 522 3.73 -29.62 -8.47
C ALA A 522 3.30 -31.09 -8.30
N GLN A 523 2.86 -31.49 -7.09
CA GLN A 523 2.40 -32.86 -6.81
C GLN A 523 1.20 -33.29 -7.66
N THR A 524 0.34 -32.37 -8.11
CA THR A 524 -0.75 -32.71 -9.06
C THR A 524 -0.23 -32.97 -10.46
N THR A 525 0.81 -32.23 -10.86
CA THR A 525 1.39 -32.34 -12.21
C THR A 525 2.23 -33.63 -12.34
N GLU A 526 3.00 -33.97 -11.30
CA GLU A 526 3.85 -35.17 -11.25
C GLU A 526 3.05 -36.47 -11.03
N GLY A 527 1.91 -36.40 -10.33
CA GLY A 527 1.05 -37.55 -10.03
C GLY A 527 0.39 -38.19 -11.25
N ASN A 528 0.35 -37.50 -12.40
CA ASN A 528 -0.29 -37.98 -13.63
C ASN A 528 0.42 -39.17 -14.31
N THR A 529 1.59 -39.60 -13.83
CA THR A 529 2.36 -40.68 -14.47
C THR A 529 2.37 -42.04 -13.74
N SER A 530 1.84 -42.16 -12.52
CA SER A 530 1.94 -43.45 -11.79
C SER A 530 0.87 -43.76 -10.72
N ILE A 531 0.08 -42.78 -10.28
CA ILE A 531 -0.98 -43.01 -9.28
C ILE A 531 -2.31 -43.04 -10.03
N SER A 532 -3.01 -44.18 -9.97
CA SER A 532 -4.39 -44.28 -10.46
C SER A 532 -5.21 -43.16 -9.85
N ILE A 533 -5.68 -42.22 -10.68
CA ILE A 533 -6.58 -41.16 -10.25
C ILE A 533 -7.78 -41.87 -9.63
N ASP A 534 -7.93 -41.74 -8.32
CA ASP A 534 -9.10 -42.25 -7.61
C ASP A 534 -10.29 -41.40 -8.09
N ALA A 535 -10.97 -41.88 -9.13
CA ALA A 535 -12.10 -41.21 -9.74
C ALA A 535 -13.28 -41.03 -8.76
N SER A 536 -13.23 -41.64 -7.58
CA SER A 536 -14.21 -41.44 -6.52
C SER A 536 -14.04 -40.13 -5.75
N ARG A 537 -12.87 -39.48 -5.84
CA ARG A 537 -12.58 -38.22 -5.13
C ARG A 537 -12.75 -37.01 -6.03
N SER A 538 -13.37 -35.96 -5.48
CA SER A 538 -13.44 -34.66 -6.14
C SER A 538 -12.05 -34.06 -6.34
N PHE A 539 -11.92 -33.11 -7.29
CA PHE A 539 -10.67 -32.37 -7.47
C PHE A 539 -10.19 -31.75 -6.15
N ALA A 540 -11.08 -31.04 -5.46
CA ALA A 540 -10.78 -30.39 -4.18
C ALA A 540 -10.33 -31.38 -3.08
N GLU A 541 -10.93 -32.58 -3.04
CA GLU A 541 -10.49 -33.65 -2.12
C GLU A 541 -9.08 -34.15 -2.42
N ARG A 542 -8.73 -34.29 -3.71
CA ARG A 542 -7.37 -34.67 -4.12
C ARG A 542 -6.37 -33.59 -3.73
N GLU A 543 -6.67 -32.33 -4.01
CA GLU A 543 -5.79 -31.19 -3.70
C GLU A 543 -5.57 -31.01 -2.19
N THR A 544 -6.64 -31.09 -1.38
CA THR A 544 -6.52 -30.99 0.08
C THR A 544 -5.84 -32.21 0.72
N SER A 545 -5.89 -33.39 0.11
CA SER A 545 -5.23 -34.58 0.66
C SER A 545 -3.70 -34.44 0.79
N LYS A 546 -3.11 -33.46 0.11
CA LYS A 546 -1.69 -33.11 0.20
C LYS A 546 -1.31 -32.44 1.52
N TYR A 547 -2.29 -31.92 2.26
CA TYR A 547 -2.14 -31.35 3.59
C TYR A 547 -2.44 -32.48 4.59
N ARG A 548 -1.48 -33.38 4.77
CA ARG A 548 -1.67 -34.59 5.59
C ARG A 548 -1.96 -34.23 7.05
N THR A 549 -3.04 -34.78 7.58
CA THR A 549 -3.20 -35.11 9.00
C THR A 549 -2.74 -36.56 9.17
N GLY A 550 -1.62 -36.78 9.88
CA GLY A 550 -1.06 -38.12 10.07
C GLY A 550 -2.06 -39.06 10.76
N THR A 551 -2.16 -40.31 10.30
CA THR A 551 -3.01 -41.36 10.90
C THR A 551 -2.54 -41.84 12.28
N THR A 552 -1.41 -41.32 12.76
CA THR A 552 -0.84 -41.62 14.07
C THR A 552 -0.34 -40.32 14.70
N THR A 553 -1.18 -39.78 15.59
CA THR A 553 -0.90 -38.74 16.61
C THR A 553 -0.59 -37.28 16.16
N THR A 554 -1.59 -36.42 16.41
CA THR A 554 -1.53 -35.06 17.00
C THR A 554 -1.22 -33.80 16.17
N LEU A 555 -1.14 -33.84 14.84
CA LEU A 555 -1.05 -32.58 14.06
C LEU A 555 -2.33 -32.36 13.23
N SER A 556 -3.19 -31.46 13.70
CA SER A 556 -4.35 -30.95 12.97
C SER A 556 -3.93 -29.88 11.97
N TRP A 557 -4.40 -29.99 10.73
CA TRP A 557 -4.45 -28.88 9.79
C TRP A 557 -5.82 -28.20 9.96
N PRO A 558 -5.90 -26.86 10.06
CA PRO A 558 -4.80 -25.88 10.05
C PRO A 558 -3.96 -25.87 11.34
N TYR A 559 -2.78 -25.25 11.26
CA TYR A 559 -1.87 -25.11 12.42
C TYR A 559 -2.32 -23.98 13.35
N GLU A 560 -2.17 -24.19 14.65
CA GLU A 560 -2.57 -23.25 15.71
C GLU A 560 -1.40 -22.47 16.33
N SER A 561 -0.16 -22.81 15.98
CA SER A 561 1.04 -22.10 16.45
C SER A 561 1.95 -21.70 15.31
N MET A 562 2.52 -20.50 15.39
CA MET A 562 3.47 -20.00 14.39
C MET A 562 4.72 -20.87 14.32
N TYR A 563 5.18 -21.41 15.45
CA TYR A 563 6.31 -22.32 15.46
C TYR A 563 6.04 -23.57 14.59
N ASN A 564 4.90 -24.24 14.78
CA ASN A 564 4.60 -25.45 13.99
C ASN A 564 4.32 -25.10 12.53
N PHE A 565 3.64 -23.97 12.28
CA PHE A 565 3.43 -23.47 10.93
C PHE A 565 4.77 -23.24 10.20
N CYS A 566 5.72 -22.54 10.82
CA CYS A 566 7.03 -22.27 10.23
C CYS A 566 7.90 -23.53 10.09
N VAL A 567 8.12 -24.26 11.18
CA VAL A 567 9.11 -25.35 11.20
C VAL A 567 8.56 -26.63 10.56
N ARG A 568 7.30 -27.00 10.88
CA ARG A 568 6.75 -28.29 10.44
C ARG A 568 6.13 -28.23 9.06
N PHE A 569 5.45 -27.14 8.73
CA PHE A 569 4.76 -27.00 7.46
C PHE A 569 5.58 -26.30 6.40
N LEU A 570 6.18 -25.16 6.74
CA LEU A 570 6.99 -24.38 5.79
C LEU A 570 8.42 -24.92 5.65
N GLU A 571 8.86 -25.80 6.56
CA GLU A 571 10.21 -26.38 6.61
C GLU A 571 11.30 -25.32 6.85
N LEU A 572 10.97 -24.27 7.60
CA LEU A 572 11.93 -23.29 8.10
C LEU A 572 12.72 -23.85 9.29
N ASP A 573 13.86 -23.23 9.59
CA ASP A 573 14.66 -23.58 10.77
C ASP A 573 13.96 -23.14 12.07
N GLU A 574 14.50 -23.63 13.20
CA GLU A 574 13.94 -23.34 14.51
C GLU A 574 14.07 -21.86 14.90
N ASP A 575 15.06 -21.14 14.36
CA ASP A 575 15.26 -19.72 14.66
C ASP A 575 14.14 -18.88 14.07
N GLU A 576 13.76 -19.14 12.82
CA GLU A 576 12.58 -18.54 12.19
C GLU A 576 11.28 -18.93 12.93
N GLY A 577 11.15 -20.20 13.34
CA GLY A 577 10.02 -20.65 14.14
C GLY A 577 9.88 -19.90 15.47
N ASN A 578 10.99 -19.72 16.18
CA ASN A 578 11.03 -19.00 17.46
C ASN A 578 10.77 -17.50 17.29
N TYR A 579 11.33 -16.87 16.25
CA TYR A 579 11.10 -15.46 15.96
C TYR A 579 9.61 -15.17 15.74
N TRP A 580 8.95 -15.93 14.86
CA TRP A 580 7.54 -15.71 14.54
C TRP A 580 6.61 -16.10 15.69
N GLN A 581 6.94 -17.13 16.45
CA GLN A 581 6.20 -17.45 17.67
C GLN A 581 6.32 -16.34 18.72
N GLY A 582 7.52 -15.79 18.92
CA GLY A 582 7.73 -14.66 19.83
C GLY A 582 6.94 -13.41 19.41
N ARG A 583 6.89 -13.11 18.10
CA ARG A 583 6.03 -12.04 17.58
C ARG A 583 4.55 -12.32 17.78
N PHE A 584 4.10 -13.55 17.55
CA PHE A 584 2.73 -13.95 17.83
C PHE A 584 2.39 -13.73 19.30
N ASP A 585 3.26 -14.18 20.22
CA ASP A 585 3.02 -14.01 21.65
C ASP A 585 3.02 -12.54 22.09
N LEU A 586 3.76 -11.67 21.39
CA LEU A 586 3.77 -10.24 21.63
C LEU A 586 2.48 -9.53 21.20
N TYR A 587 1.87 -9.94 20.08
CA TYR A 587 0.75 -9.21 19.46
C TYR A 587 -0.58 -9.98 19.39
N LYS A 588 -0.67 -11.22 19.86
CA LYS A 588 -1.91 -12.02 19.79
C LYS A 588 -3.12 -11.36 20.45
N GLU A 589 -2.89 -10.55 21.49
CA GLU A 589 -3.94 -9.81 22.22
C GLU A 589 -4.28 -8.45 21.56
N ASP A 590 -3.45 -7.96 20.63
CA ASP A 590 -3.70 -6.69 19.93
C ASP A 590 -4.87 -6.81 18.94
N ARG A 591 -5.14 -8.04 18.48
CA ARG A 591 -6.22 -8.37 17.56
C ARG A 591 -7.46 -8.76 18.36
N PRO A 592 -8.61 -8.07 18.19
CA PRO A 592 -9.85 -8.47 18.85
C PRO A 592 -10.22 -9.92 18.51
N ASP A 593 -10.61 -10.70 19.52
CA ASP A 593 -11.16 -12.03 19.31
C ASP A 593 -12.45 -11.92 18.47
N GLY A 594 -12.42 -12.41 17.24
CA GLY A 594 -13.52 -12.17 16.30
C GLY A 594 -13.56 -13.05 15.07
N ILE A 595 -12.75 -14.11 14.99
CA ILE A 595 -12.77 -15.08 13.88
C ILE A 595 -13.11 -16.47 14.41
#